data_AF-A0A2P8KLS6-F1
#
_entry.id   AF-A0A2P8KLS6-F1
#
_cell.length_a   1.000
_cell.length_b   1.000
_cell.length_c   1.000
_cell.angle_alpha   90.00
_cell.angle_beta   90.00
_cell.angle_gamma   90.00
#
_symmetry.space_group_name_H-M   'P 1'
#
loop_
_entity.id
_entity.type
_entity.pdbx_description
1 polymer ?
#
loop_
_entity_poly.entity_id
_entity_poly.type
_entity_poly.pdbx_seq_one_letter_code
_entity_poly.pdbx_strand_id
1 'polypeptide(L)'
;MQERAPGIVLLAHGSRDARWREPVEAVARRVAERAPAALVRCAYLELSQPDLRSAMAELVAAGVGSVRVVPLFLGMGKHLREDLPGLLDELRALHPQVPLELARAVGEEPEVLDLLARLALKT
;
A
#
# COMPACT_ATOMS: atom_id res chain seq x y z
N MET A 1 -21.26 -1.19 -18.56
CA MET A 1 -20.16 -0.38 -18.00
C MET A 1 -18.98 -1.33 -17.85
N GLN A 2 -17.86 -1.11 -18.54
CA GLN A 2 -16.67 -1.95 -18.33
C GLN A 2 -16.16 -1.72 -16.91
N GLU A 3 -16.07 -2.77 -16.12
CA GLU A 3 -15.46 -2.71 -14.79
C GLU A 3 -13.98 -2.36 -14.96
N ARG A 4 -13.58 -1.18 -14.47
CA ARG A 4 -12.18 -0.75 -14.50
C ARG A 4 -11.40 -1.53 -13.45
N ALA A 5 -10.15 -1.87 -13.76
CA ALA A 5 -9.25 -2.56 -12.86
C ALA A 5 -9.10 -1.82 -11.51
N PRO A 6 -9.10 -2.51 -10.36
CA PRO A 6 -8.76 -1.88 -9.08
C PRO A 6 -7.26 -1.62 -8.98
N GLY A 7 -6.88 -0.49 -8.39
CA GLY A 7 -5.52 -0.14 -8.03
C GLY A 7 -5.22 -0.46 -6.56
N ILE A 8 -4.02 -0.95 -6.27
CA ILE A 8 -3.55 -1.23 -4.91
C ILE A 8 -2.18 -0.58 -4.73
N VAL A 9 -2.03 0.24 -3.68
CA VAL A 9 -0.73 0.75 -3.26
C VAL A 9 -0.32 0.07 -1.95
N LEU A 10 0.80 -0.64 -1.95
CA LEU A 10 1.43 -1.17 -0.74
C LEU A 10 2.37 -0.11 -0.17
N LEU A 11 1.97 0.54 0.91
CA LEU A 11 2.70 1.66 1.51
C LEU A 11 3.62 1.15 2.63
N ALA A 12 4.91 1.46 2.55
CA ALA A 12 5.90 1.10 3.56
C ALA A 12 6.79 2.31 3.93
N HIS A 13 7.66 2.19 4.93
CA HIS A 13 8.51 3.31 5.37
C HIS A 13 9.54 3.69 4.29
N GLY A 14 10.19 2.69 3.70
CA GLY A 14 11.33 2.86 2.81
C GLY A 14 12.65 2.85 3.58
N SER A 15 13.73 2.62 2.86
CA SER A 15 15.08 2.49 3.40
C SER A 15 16.13 2.75 2.33
N ARG A 16 17.32 3.18 2.74
CA ARG A 16 18.48 3.27 1.84
C ARG A 16 19.02 1.89 1.44
N ASP A 17 18.78 0.86 2.26
CA ASP A 17 19.17 -0.51 1.93
C ASP A 17 18.12 -1.12 0.99
N ALA A 18 18.55 -1.47 -0.23
CA ALA A 18 17.67 -2.08 -1.22
C ALA A 18 17.04 -3.40 -0.72
N ARG A 19 17.76 -4.17 0.10
CA ARG A 19 17.27 -5.46 0.64
C ARG A 19 16.08 -5.30 1.57
N TRP A 20 15.96 -4.14 2.20
CA TRP A 20 14.83 -3.83 3.07
C TRP A 20 13.49 -3.84 2.32
N ARG A 21 13.50 -3.50 1.02
CA ARG A 21 12.29 -3.45 0.18
C ARG A 21 11.86 -4.83 -0.33
N GLU A 22 12.75 -5.82 -0.30
CA GLU A 22 12.48 -7.16 -0.86
C GLU A 22 11.20 -7.79 -0.32
N PRO A 23 10.88 -7.74 0.99
CA PRO A 23 9.62 -8.29 1.51
C PRO A 23 8.38 -7.54 0.99
N VAL A 24 8.44 -6.21 0.88
CA VAL A 24 7.35 -5.37 0.35
C VAL A 24 7.07 -5.72 -1.11
N GLU A 25 8.12 -5.81 -1.92
CA GLU A 25 8.02 -6.19 -3.33
C GLU A 25 7.59 -7.66 -3.50
N ALA A 26 7.98 -8.54 -2.57
CA ALA A 26 7.52 -9.92 -2.53
C ALA A 26 6.01 -10.04 -2.24
N VAL A 27 5.44 -9.14 -1.44
CA VAL A 27 3.99 -9.02 -1.25
C VAL A 27 3.34 -8.52 -2.55
N ALA A 28 3.89 -7.48 -3.18
CA ALA A 28 3.36 -6.95 -4.45
C ALA A 28 3.21 -8.03 -5.53
N ARG A 29 4.26 -8.83 -5.74
CA ARG A 29 4.23 -9.96 -6.69
C ARG A 29 3.13 -10.97 -6.34
N ARG A 30 3.02 -11.33 -5.06
CA ARG A 30 2.01 -12.28 -4.55
C ARG A 30 0.58 -11.77 -4.68
N VAL A 31 0.37 -10.45 -4.58
CA VAL A 31 -0.94 -9.83 -4.85
C VAL A 31 -1.25 -9.91 -6.34
N ALA A 32 -0.30 -9.56 -7.21
CA ALA A 32 -0.49 -9.64 -8.66
C ALA A 32 -0.79 -11.07 -9.15
N GLU A 33 -0.15 -12.09 -8.55
CA GLU A 33 -0.45 -13.50 -8.81
C GLU A 33 -1.87 -13.91 -8.41
N ARG A 34 -2.37 -13.38 -7.27
CA ARG A 34 -3.70 -13.73 -6.71
C ARG A 34 -4.84 -12.92 -7.32
N ALA A 35 -4.55 -11.71 -7.77
CA ALA A 35 -5.52 -10.79 -8.37
C ALA A 35 -4.95 -10.21 -9.68
N PRO A 36 -4.91 -11.00 -10.78
CA PRO A 36 -4.31 -10.56 -12.04
C PRO A 36 -4.96 -9.34 -12.69
N ALA A 37 -6.23 -9.06 -12.34
CA ALA A 37 -6.95 -7.88 -12.80
C ALA A 37 -6.60 -6.60 -12.02
N ALA A 38 -5.92 -6.70 -10.88
CA ALA A 38 -5.54 -5.55 -10.07
C ALA A 38 -4.19 -4.99 -10.49
N LEU A 39 -4.06 -3.66 -10.51
CA LEU A 39 -2.78 -2.98 -10.71
C LEU A 39 -2.15 -2.64 -9.36
N VAL A 40 -1.02 -3.27 -9.06
CA VAL A 40 -0.33 -3.14 -7.77
C VAL A 40 0.91 -2.25 -7.92
N ARG A 41 1.13 -1.33 -6.97
CA ARG A 41 2.36 -0.54 -6.83
C ARG A 41 2.85 -0.56 -5.40
N CYS A 42 4.17 -0.60 -5.21
CA CYS A 42 4.77 -0.27 -3.92
C CYS A 42 4.90 1.25 -3.83
N ALA A 43 4.77 1.81 -2.63
CA ALA A 43 5.10 3.19 -2.34
C ALA A 43 5.84 3.29 -1.00
N TYR A 44 6.68 4.30 -0.87
CA TYR A 44 7.50 4.50 0.32
C TYR A 44 7.32 5.91 0.87
N LEU A 45 7.30 6.03 2.19
CA LEU A 45 7.16 7.33 2.86
C LEU A 45 8.44 8.15 2.72
N GLU A 46 9.59 7.53 2.90
CA GLU A 46 10.90 8.18 2.88
C GLU A 46 11.99 7.25 2.33
N LEU A 47 13.15 7.81 1.98
CA LEU A 47 14.39 7.07 1.65
C LEU A 47 14.32 6.10 0.46
N SER A 48 13.17 5.93 -0.17
CA SER A 48 12.92 5.02 -1.28
C SER A 48 11.90 5.61 -2.23
N GLN A 49 11.94 5.15 -3.48
CA GLN A 49 11.00 5.53 -4.52
C GLN A 49 10.33 4.27 -5.10
N PRO A 50 9.10 4.37 -5.63
CA PRO A 50 8.31 5.61 -5.75
C PRO A 50 7.66 6.04 -4.41
N ASP A 51 7.37 7.33 -4.28
CA ASP A 51 6.52 7.86 -3.20
C ASP A 51 5.03 7.60 -3.47
N LEU A 52 4.17 7.89 -2.48
CA LEU A 52 2.72 7.65 -2.59
C LEU A 52 2.06 8.46 -3.72
N ARG A 53 2.54 9.70 -3.97
CA ARG A 53 1.99 10.55 -5.04
C ARG A 53 2.31 9.99 -6.42
N SER A 54 3.54 9.57 -6.61
CA SER A 54 4.02 8.96 -7.85
C SER A 54 3.30 7.65 -8.13
N ALA A 55 3.17 6.77 -7.12
CA ALA A 55 2.41 5.53 -7.25
C ALA A 55 0.93 5.76 -7.59
N MET A 56 0.29 6.77 -6.97
CA MET A 56 -1.09 7.15 -7.28
C MET A 56 -1.22 7.65 -8.73
N ALA A 57 -0.31 8.54 -9.16
CA ALA A 57 -0.31 9.08 -10.52
C ALA A 57 -0.15 7.98 -11.58
N GLU A 58 0.73 7.00 -11.35
CA GLU A 58 0.90 5.84 -12.24
C GLU A 58 -0.39 5.01 -12.37
N LEU A 59 -1.07 4.73 -11.25
CA LEU A 59 -2.33 3.97 -11.26
C LEU A 59 -3.45 4.74 -11.98
N VAL A 60 -3.56 6.04 -11.71
CA VAL A 60 -4.55 6.91 -12.37
C VAL A 60 -4.30 6.98 -13.88
N ALA A 61 -3.05 7.13 -14.31
CA ALA A 61 -2.66 7.12 -15.72
C ALA A 61 -2.98 5.77 -16.40
N ALA A 62 -2.90 4.66 -15.65
CA ALA A 62 -3.29 3.34 -16.12
C ALA A 62 -4.82 3.11 -16.17
N GLY A 63 -5.62 4.09 -15.76
CA GLY A 63 -7.08 4.06 -15.90
C GLY A 63 -7.82 3.20 -14.88
N VAL A 64 -7.23 2.99 -13.69
CA VAL A 64 -7.90 2.24 -12.60
C VAL A 64 -9.25 2.84 -12.21
N GLY A 65 -10.16 1.99 -11.75
CA GLY A 65 -11.49 2.39 -11.28
C GLY A 65 -11.52 2.89 -9.84
N SER A 66 -10.53 2.52 -9.04
CA SER A 66 -10.37 2.88 -7.63
C SER A 66 -8.94 2.61 -7.20
N VAL A 67 -8.52 3.18 -6.06
CA VAL A 67 -7.23 2.89 -5.43
C VAL A 67 -7.44 2.59 -3.95
N ARG A 68 -6.84 1.49 -3.49
CA ARG A 68 -6.72 1.17 -2.06
C ARG A 68 -5.27 1.28 -1.60
N VAL A 69 -5.02 2.11 -0.61
CA VAL A 69 -3.71 2.22 0.05
C VAL A 69 -3.68 1.26 1.23
N VAL A 70 -2.73 0.33 1.23
CA VAL A 70 -2.55 -0.71 2.25
C VAL A 70 -1.24 -0.47 2.99
N PRO A 71 -1.30 0.03 4.25
CA PRO A 71 -0.11 0.27 5.04
C PRO A 71 0.52 -1.06 5.52
N LEU A 72 1.72 -1.37 5.07
CA LEU A 72 2.50 -2.54 5.48
C LEU A 72 3.30 -2.27 6.76
N PHE A 73 2.62 -1.78 7.80
CA PHE A 73 3.21 -1.50 9.11
C PHE A 73 2.68 -2.49 10.14
N LEU A 74 3.55 -2.92 11.07
CA LEU A 74 3.14 -3.71 12.24
C LEU A 74 2.32 -2.88 13.25
N GLY A 75 2.47 -1.56 13.19
CA GLY A 75 1.68 -0.61 13.94
C GLY A 75 1.94 0.78 13.40
N MET A 76 0.99 1.69 13.61
CA MET A 76 1.11 3.07 13.14
C MET A 76 1.73 3.95 14.23
N GLY A 77 2.80 4.68 13.91
CA GLY A 77 3.32 5.73 14.78
C GLY A 77 2.37 6.93 14.86
N LYS A 78 2.50 7.79 15.89
CA LYS A 78 1.66 9.00 16.05
C LYS A 78 1.70 9.90 14.81
N HIS A 79 2.90 10.26 14.35
CA HIS A 79 3.10 11.11 13.17
C HIS A 79 2.40 10.54 11.94
N LEU A 80 2.57 9.24 11.67
CA LEU A 80 1.93 8.63 10.51
C LEU A 80 0.39 8.62 10.60
N ARG A 81 -0.20 8.50 11.79
CA ARG A 81 -1.66 8.60 11.98
C ARG A 81 -2.19 10.02 11.75
N GLU A 82 -1.38 11.04 12.02
CA GLU A 82 -1.76 12.45 11.90
C GLU A 82 -1.49 12.96 10.47
N ASP A 83 -0.38 12.55 9.85
CA ASP A 83 0.10 13.09 8.58
C ASP A 83 -0.49 12.35 7.36
N LEU A 84 -0.69 11.04 7.44
CA LEU A 84 -1.19 10.25 6.31
C LEU A 84 -2.61 10.66 5.86
N PRO A 85 -3.57 10.97 6.76
CA PRO A 85 -4.87 11.50 6.35
C PRO A 85 -4.76 12.75 5.49
N GLY A 86 -3.90 13.72 5.86
CA GLY A 86 -3.69 14.94 5.08
C GLY A 86 -3.15 14.65 3.68
N LEU A 87 -2.16 13.77 3.57
CA LEU A 87 -1.64 13.34 2.27
C LEU A 87 -2.70 12.66 1.41
N LEU A 88 -3.58 11.84 1.99
CA LEU A 88 -4.67 11.20 1.26
C LEU A 88 -5.74 12.20 0.80
N ASP A 89 -6.06 13.21 1.61
CA ASP A 89 -7.00 14.25 1.23
C ASP A 89 -6.48 15.08 0.05
N GLU A 90 -5.19 15.39 0.03
CA GLU A 90 -4.54 16.01 -1.13
C GLU A 90 -4.63 15.13 -2.39
N LEU A 91 -4.40 13.82 -2.25
CA LEU A 91 -4.52 12.89 -3.39
C LEU A 91 -5.95 12.76 -3.89
N ARG A 92 -6.95 12.79 -3.00
CA ARG A 92 -8.37 12.84 -3.37
C ARG A 92 -8.69 14.11 -4.15
N ALA A 93 -8.14 15.25 -3.73
CA ALA A 93 -8.33 16.52 -4.42
C ALA A 93 -7.65 16.55 -5.80
N LEU A 94 -6.49 15.91 -5.94
CA LEU A 94 -5.76 15.80 -7.22
C LEU A 94 -6.41 14.82 -8.20
N HIS A 95 -7.11 13.80 -7.69
CA HIS A 95 -7.71 12.74 -8.51
C HIS A 95 -9.18 12.46 -8.12
N PRO A 96 -10.08 13.46 -8.20
CA PRO A 96 -11.46 13.35 -7.72
C PRO A 96 -12.30 12.29 -8.45
N GLN A 97 -11.87 11.88 -9.64
CA GLN A 97 -12.52 10.85 -10.46
C GLN A 97 -12.17 9.40 -10.05
N VAL A 98 -11.18 9.20 -9.16
CA VAL A 98 -10.74 7.87 -8.71
C VAL A 98 -10.97 7.76 -7.20
N PRO A 99 -11.94 6.94 -6.76
CA PRO A 99 -12.16 6.66 -5.34
C PRO A 99 -10.88 6.17 -4.66
N LEU A 100 -10.50 6.80 -3.54
CA LEU A 100 -9.30 6.50 -2.76
C LEU A 100 -9.65 6.10 -1.33
N GLU A 101 -9.34 4.86 -0.97
CA GLU A 101 -9.56 4.28 0.35
C GLU A 101 -8.22 3.98 1.05
N LEU A 102 -8.15 4.24 2.35
CA LEU A 102 -7.08 3.77 3.22
C LEU A 102 -7.54 2.51 3.95
N ALA A 103 -6.85 1.39 3.74
CA ALA A 103 -7.04 0.19 4.53
C ALA A 103 -6.41 0.34 5.92
N ARG A 104 -6.81 -0.54 6.84
CA ARG A 104 -6.12 -0.70 8.12
C ARG A 104 -4.68 -1.16 7.91
N ALA A 105 -3.78 -0.76 8.80
CA ALA A 105 -2.41 -1.27 8.77
C ALA A 105 -2.40 -2.78 9.02
N VAL A 106 -1.59 -3.53 8.25
CA VAL A 106 -1.59 -5.00 8.28
C VAL A 106 -1.27 -5.57 9.66
N GLY A 107 -0.45 -4.90 10.45
CA GLY A 107 -0.13 -5.34 11.82
C GLY A 107 -1.28 -5.26 12.80
N GLU A 108 -2.36 -4.57 12.46
CA GLU A 108 -3.55 -4.49 13.28
C GLU A 108 -4.63 -5.49 12.83
N GLU A 109 -4.38 -6.26 11.77
CA GLU A 109 -5.28 -7.32 11.31
C GLU A 109 -5.12 -8.57 12.20
N PRO A 110 -6.22 -9.12 12.75
CA PRO A 110 -6.15 -10.31 13.61
C PRO A 110 -5.43 -11.49 12.96
N GLU A 111 -5.65 -11.71 11.66
CA GLU A 111 -5.01 -12.79 10.89
C GLU A 111 -3.49 -12.67 10.83
N VAL A 112 -2.98 -11.44 10.80
CA VAL A 112 -1.53 -11.15 10.80
C VAL A 112 -0.98 -11.38 12.20
N LEU A 113 -1.67 -10.91 13.25
CA LEU A 113 -1.27 -11.15 14.64
C LEU A 113 -1.17 -12.66 14.93
N ASP A 114 -2.18 -13.44 14.53
CA ASP A 114 -2.20 -14.89 14.68
C ASP A 114 -1.10 -15.58 13.86
N LEU A 115 -0.82 -15.10 12.64
CA LEU A 115 0.28 -15.63 11.83
C LEU A 115 1.64 -15.36 12.48
N LEU A 116 1.87 -14.13 12.96
CA LEU A 116 3.12 -13.77 13.64
C LEU A 116 3.34 -14.60 14.91
N ALA A 117 2.29 -14.78 15.72
CA ALA A 117 2.36 -15.64 16.90
C ALA A 117 2.73 -17.09 16.54
N ARG A 118 2.12 -17.66 15.49
CA ARG A 118 2.47 -19.01 15.00
C ARG A 118 3.90 -19.09 14.47
N LEU A 119 4.35 -18.08 13.73
CA LEU A 119 5.71 -18.05 13.19
C LEU A 119 6.76 -17.93 14.31
N ALA A 120 6.48 -17.18 15.38
CA ALA A 120 7.37 -17.05 16.53
C ALA A 120 7.56 -18.37 17.31
N LEU A 121 6.61 -19.30 17.23
CA LEU A 121 6.69 -20.62 17.86
C LEU A 121 7.33 -21.68 16.95
N LYS A 122 7.60 -21.35 15.69
CA LYS A 122 8.13 -22.30 14.71
C LYS A 122 9.64 -22.51 14.97
N THR A 123 10.01 -23.69 15.46
CA THR A 123 11.39 -24.16 15.60
C THR A 123 11.95 -24.66 14.28
#